data_AF-A0A7V2S2I7-F1
#
_entry.id   AF-A0A7V2S2I7-F1
#
_cell.length_a   1.000
_cell.length_b   1.000
_cell.length_c   1.000
_cell.angle_alpha   90.00
_cell.angle_beta   90.00
_cell.angle_gamma   90.00
#
_symmetry.space_group_name_H-M   'P 1'
#
loop_
_entity.id
_entity.type
_entity.pdbx_description
1 polymer ?
#
loop_
_entity_poly.entity_id
_entity_poly.type
_entity_poly.pdbx_seq_one_letter_code
_entity_poly.pdbx_strand_id
1 'polypeptide(L)'
;MENEKTLLLRSYDDRLTAEEKHRLDDALKASAELQQEKEELDRLRRDMGAWEPGFAPGFADRVMGRLAEEAPFVFQSVFRTVALSGVAAIMLVLLSVYFMDGSLNIDSLLGINGYAPDLGMLSMF
;
A
#
# COMPACT_ATOMS: atom_id res chain seq x y z
N MET A 1 -17.54 -23.10 -27.32
CA MET A 1 -18.40 -21.92 -27.21
C MET A 1 -18.89 -21.89 -25.77
N GLU A 2 -18.59 -20.84 -25.02
CA GLU A 2 -19.09 -20.70 -23.63
C GLU A 2 -20.62 -20.79 -23.64
N ASN A 3 -21.19 -21.62 -22.78
CA ASN A 3 -22.63 -21.83 -22.70
C ASN A 3 -23.26 -20.64 -21.93
N GLU A 4 -24.45 -20.20 -22.32
CA GLU A 4 -25.13 -19.03 -21.75
C GLU A 4 -25.33 -19.15 -20.23
N LYS A 5 -25.55 -20.39 -19.77
CA LYS A 5 -25.60 -20.77 -18.35
C LYS A 5 -24.28 -20.55 -17.61
N THR A 6 -23.16 -20.86 -18.25
CA THR A 6 -21.82 -20.61 -17.68
C THR A 6 -21.57 -19.10 -17.54
N LEU A 7 -22.03 -18.32 -18.51
CA LEU A 7 -21.93 -16.85 -18.48
C LEU A 7 -22.80 -16.25 -17.37
N LEU A 8 -24.00 -16.79 -17.15
CA LEU A 8 -24.87 -16.39 -16.04
C LEU A 8 -24.19 -16.65 -14.69
N LEU A 9 -23.67 -17.85 -14.45
CA LEU A 9 -22.98 -18.18 -13.20
C LEU A 9 -21.76 -17.30 -12.96
N ARG A 10 -20.94 -17.09 -13.98
CA ARG A 10 -19.74 -16.23 -13.90
C ARG A 10 -20.07 -14.79 -13.55
N SER A 11 -21.27 -14.31 -13.91
CA SER A 11 -21.73 -12.96 -13.57
C SER A 11 -21.92 -12.72 -12.06
N TYR A 12 -22.04 -13.79 -11.27
CA TYR A 12 -22.21 -13.69 -9.81
C TYR A 12 -20.87 -13.62 -9.06
N ASP A 13 -19.81 -14.20 -9.63
CA ASP A 13 -18.48 -14.32 -9.03
C ASP A 13 -17.51 -13.24 -9.54
N ASP A 14 -17.61 -12.89 -10.83
CA ASP A 14 -16.67 -12.00 -11.52
C ASP A 14 -17.35 -10.82 -12.24
N ARG A 15 -16.55 -9.81 -12.58
CA ARG A 15 -17.01 -8.69 -13.42
C ARG A 15 -17.02 -9.12 -14.89
N LEU A 16 -18.21 -9.17 -15.48
CA LEU A 16 -18.37 -9.36 -16.92
C LEU A 16 -17.91 -8.12 -17.71
N THR A 17 -17.34 -8.35 -18.89
CA THR A 17 -17.08 -7.28 -19.87
C THR A 17 -18.38 -6.74 -20.47
N ALA A 18 -18.35 -5.57 -21.11
CA ALA A 18 -19.53 -4.96 -21.72
C ALA A 18 -20.18 -5.85 -22.80
N GLU A 19 -19.37 -6.55 -23.59
CA GLU A 19 -19.84 -7.47 -24.65
C GLU A 19 -20.50 -8.73 -24.08
N GLU A 20 -19.93 -9.27 -23.00
CA GLU A 20 -20.50 -10.44 -22.30
C GLU A 20 -21.81 -10.10 -21.61
N LYS A 21 -21.90 -8.91 -21.01
CA LYS A 21 -23.15 -8.44 -20.41
C LYS A 21 -24.25 -8.30 -21.46
N HIS A 22 -23.94 -7.74 -22.62
CA HIS A 22 -24.91 -7.62 -23.71
C HIS A 22 -25.37 -8.99 -24.21
N ARG A 23 -24.43 -9.94 -24.39
CA ARG A 23 -24.77 -11.32 -24.77
C ARG A 23 -25.64 -12.03 -23.73
N LEU A 24 -25.34 -11.85 -22.45
CA LEU A 24 -26.14 -12.40 -21.35
C LEU A 24 -27.55 -11.77 -21.32
N ASP A 25 -27.66 -10.47 -21.52
CA ASP A 25 -28.96 -9.77 -21.55
C ASP A 25 -29.82 -10.21 -22.74
N ASP A 26 -29.20 -10.46 -23.90
CA ASP A 26 -29.90 -10.99 -25.08
C ASP A 26 -30.34 -12.45 -24.86
N ALA A 27 -29.47 -13.29 -24.30
CA ALA A 27 -29.80 -14.68 -23.95
C ALA A 27 -30.92 -14.76 -22.90
N LEU A 28 -30.89 -13.88 -21.89
CA LEU A 28 -31.94 -13.76 -20.88
C LEU A 28 -33.27 -13.31 -21.50
N LYS A 29 -33.28 -12.46 -22.54
CA LYS A 29 -34.53 -12.09 -23.23
C LYS A 29 -35.06 -13.22 -24.11
N ALA A 30 -34.17 -14.04 -24.67
CA ALA A 30 -34.53 -15.10 -25.61
C ALA A 30 -35.02 -16.39 -24.91
N SER A 31 -34.59 -16.66 -23.68
CA SER A 31 -34.88 -17.91 -22.97
C SER A 31 -35.57 -17.69 -21.62
N ALA A 32 -36.79 -18.21 -21.50
CA ALA A 32 -37.53 -18.24 -20.24
C ALA A 32 -36.86 -19.15 -19.18
N GLU A 33 -36.16 -20.20 -19.63
CA GLU A 33 -35.44 -21.13 -18.74
C GLU A 33 -34.26 -20.44 -18.03
N LEU A 34 -33.51 -19.60 -18.76
CA LEU A 34 -32.42 -18.82 -18.18
C LEU A 34 -32.91 -17.72 -17.23
N GLN A 35 -34.09 -17.13 -17.48
CA GLN A 35 -34.71 -16.17 -16.55
C GLN A 35 -35.09 -16.86 -15.25
N GLN A 36 -35.72 -18.04 -15.32
CA GLN A 36 -36.10 -18.80 -14.14
C GLN A 36 -34.87 -19.19 -13.31
N GLU A 37 -33.81 -19.65 -13.96
CA GLU A 37 -32.56 -19.99 -13.27
C GLU A 37 -31.91 -18.77 -12.58
N LYS A 38 -31.95 -17.60 -13.23
CA LYS A 38 -31.50 -16.34 -12.61
C LYS A 38 -32.33 -15.99 -11.37
N GLU A 39 -33.65 -16.12 -11.44
CA GLU A 39 -34.54 -15.84 -10.31
C GLU A 39 -34.30 -16.79 -9.12
N GLU A 40 -34.00 -18.06 -9.40
CA GLU A 40 -33.65 -19.05 -8.38
C GLU A 40 -32.32 -18.71 -7.70
N LEU A 41 -31.29 -18.34 -8.47
CA LEU A 41 -30.00 -17.89 -7.95
C LEU A 41 -30.13 -16.62 -7.11
N ASP A 42 -30.93 -15.64 -7.58
CA ASP A 42 -31.19 -14.39 -6.86
C ASP A 42 -31.98 -14.62 -5.57
N ARG A 43 -32.85 -15.64 -5.52
CA ARG A 43 -33.54 -16.05 -4.31
C ARG A 43 -32.55 -16.68 -3.32
N LEU A 44 -31.78 -17.65 -3.76
CA LEU A 44 -30.78 -18.32 -2.92
C LEU A 44 -29.77 -17.34 -2.33
N ARG A 45 -29.30 -16.36 -3.12
CA ARG A 45 -28.38 -15.32 -2.66
C ARG A 45 -28.98 -14.45 -1.56
N ARG A 46 -30.27 -14.10 -1.67
CA ARG A 46 -30.98 -13.35 -0.64
C ARG A 46 -31.12 -14.16 0.65
N ASP A 47 -31.49 -15.44 0.51
CA ASP A 47 -31.65 -16.35 1.66
C ASP A 47 -30.31 -16.56 2.39
N MET A 48 -29.22 -16.73 1.65
CA MET A 48 -27.87 -16.82 2.22
C MET A 48 -27.36 -15.48 2.77
N GLY A 49 -27.71 -14.35 2.15
CA GLY A 49 -27.30 -13.02 2.61
C GLY A 49 -27.95 -12.61 3.93
N ALA A 50 -29.09 -13.19 4.27
CA ALA A 50 -29.75 -13.01 5.56
C ALA A 50 -29.11 -13.85 6.68
N TRP A 51 -28.17 -14.72 6.36
CA TRP A 51 -27.44 -15.52 7.35
C TRP A 51 -26.27 -14.72 7.92
N GLU A 52 -26.42 -14.27 9.17
CA GLU A 52 -25.29 -13.77 9.94
C GLU A 52 -24.54 -14.94 10.60
N PRO A 53 -23.27 -15.19 10.25
CA PRO A 53 -22.48 -16.20 10.94
C PRO A 53 -22.24 -15.77 12.39
N GLY A 54 -22.74 -16.57 13.33
CA GLY A 54 -22.43 -16.41 14.75
C GLY A 54 -20.98 -16.81 15.03
N PHE A 55 -20.07 -15.84 15.06
CA PHE A 55 -18.69 -16.11 15.46
C PHE A 55 -18.60 -16.38 16.96
N ALA A 56 -17.70 -17.29 17.34
CA ALA A 56 -17.40 -17.51 18.75
C ALA A 56 -16.86 -16.22 19.41
N PRO A 57 -17.15 -15.99 20.71
CA PRO A 57 -16.56 -14.87 21.44
C PRO A 57 -15.03 -14.82 21.30
N GLY A 58 -14.47 -13.62 21.13
CA GLY A 58 -13.03 -13.42 20.94
C GLY A 58 -12.47 -13.96 19.62
N PHE A 59 -13.29 -14.21 18.60
CA PHE A 59 -12.82 -14.56 17.25
C PHE A 59 -11.95 -13.43 16.66
N ALA A 60 -12.44 -12.19 16.72
CA ALA A 60 -11.71 -11.02 16.23
C ALA A 60 -10.34 -10.89 16.93
N ASP A 61 -10.29 -11.04 18.25
CA ASP A 61 -9.05 -10.95 19.03
C ASP A 61 -8.04 -12.03 18.64
N ARG A 62 -8.50 -13.27 18.41
CA ARG A 62 -7.64 -14.37 17.97
C ARG A 62 -7.09 -14.15 16.56
N VAL A 63 -7.89 -13.60 15.65
CA VAL A 63 -7.44 -13.26 14.29
C VAL A 63 -6.43 -12.12 14.33
N MET A 64 -6.73 -11.06 15.06
CA MET A 64 -5.83 -9.91 15.22
C MET A 64 -4.52 -10.29 15.91
N GLY A 65 -4.56 -11.19 16.90
CA GLY A 65 -3.36 -11.72 17.55
C GLY A 65 -2.44 -12.43 16.56
N ARG A 66 -2.97 -13.30 15.69
CA ARG A 66 -2.17 -13.97 14.66
C ARG A 66 -1.59 -13.02 13.63
N LEU A 67 -2.36 -12.01 13.20
CA LEU A 67 -1.86 -10.98 12.28
C LEU A 67 -0.74 -10.14 12.90
N ALA A 68 -0.82 -9.87 14.21
CA ALA A 68 0.20 -9.13 14.93
C ALA A 68 1.49 -9.95 15.14
N GLU A 69 1.40 -11.27 15.29
CA GLU A 69 2.56 -12.17 15.36
C GLU A 69 3.33 -12.24 14.03
N GLU A 70 2.65 -12.08 12.90
CA GLU A 70 3.28 -12.03 11.56
C GLU A 70 3.83 -10.64 11.19
N ALA A 71 3.53 -9.59 11.97
CA ALA A 71 4.15 -8.29 11.75
C ALA A 71 5.66 -8.38 12.04
N PRO A 72 6.54 -7.87 11.15
CA PRO A 72 7.98 -8.00 11.32
C PRO A 72 8.50 -7.07 12.42
N PHE A 73 8.31 -7.47 13.68
CA PHE A 73 8.90 -6.83 14.87
C PHE A 73 10.43 -6.69 14.79
N VAL A 74 11.07 -7.45 13.89
CA VAL A 74 12.50 -7.36 13.59
C VAL A 74 12.89 -5.99 13.01
N PHE A 75 12.00 -5.34 12.25
CA PHE A 75 12.33 -4.07 11.59
C PHE A 75 12.53 -2.94 12.59
N GLN A 76 11.71 -2.87 13.64
CA GLN A 76 11.78 -1.80 14.65
C GLN A 76 13.06 -1.88 15.50
N SER A 77 13.51 -3.09 15.84
CA SER A 77 14.71 -3.29 16.66
C SER A 77 15.99 -2.95 15.89
N VAL A 78 16.13 -3.43 14.65
CA VAL A 78 17.28 -3.13 13.80
C VAL A 78 17.31 -1.65 13.42
N PHE A 79 16.14 -1.07 13.08
CA PHE A 79 16.03 0.36 12.76
C PHE A 79 16.49 1.25 13.92
N ARG A 80 16.14 0.91 15.17
CA ARG A 80 16.57 1.69 16.34
C ARG A 80 18.09 1.76 16.47
N THR A 81 18.78 0.63 16.30
CA THR A 81 20.25 0.58 16.39
C THR A 81 20.92 1.37 15.27
N VAL A 82 20.40 1.26 14.03
CA VAL A 82 20.92 1.99 12.87
C VAL A 82 20.63 3.49 12.97
N ALA A 83 19.45 3.87 13.44
CA ALA A 83 19.09 5.28 13.65
C ALA A 83 19.96 5.93 14.73
N LEU A 84 20.21 5.21 15.85
CA LEU A 84 21.09 5.69 16.93
C LEU A 84 22.53 5.91 16.46
N SER A 85 23.08 4.99 15.65
CA SER A 85 24.44 5.16 15.11
C SER A 85 24.52 6.31 14.10
N GLY A 86 23.49 6.48 13.26
CA GLY A 86 23.40 7.60 12.32
C GLY A 86 23.34 8.96 13.03
N VAL A 87 22.51 9.08 14.07
CA VAL A 87 22.43 10.31 14.88
C VAL A 87 23.77 10.60 15.56
N ALA A 88 24.44 9.59 16.12
CA ALA A 88 25.75 9.77 16.74
C ALA A 88 26.81 10.25 15.73
N ALA A 89 26.81 9.70 14.52
CA ALA A 89 27.72 10.13 13.46
C ALA A 89 27.48 11.58 13.04
N ILE A 90 26.21 11.99 12.86
CA ILE A 90 25.86 13.37 12.54
C ILE A 90 26.31 14.30 13.67
N MET A 91 26.05 13.96 14.93
CA MET A 91 26.48 14.75 16.09
C MET A 91 28.00 14.90 16.14
N LEU A 92 28.76 13.85 15.81
CA LEU A 92 30.22 13.88 15.79
C LEU A 92 30.72 14.84 14.69
N VAL A 93 30.14 14.79 13.50
CA VAL A 93 30.46 15.71 12.40
C VAL A 93 30.17 17.16 12.79
N LEU A 94 28.99 17.43 13.36
CA LEU A 94 28.63 18.77 13.82
C LEU A 94 29.59 19.29 14.90
N LEU A 95 29.95 18.43 15.85
CA LEU A 95 30.93 18.77 16.89
C LEU A 95 32.29 19.10 16.27
N SER A 96 32.75 18.31 15.30
CA SER A 96 34.01 18.56 14.59
C SER A 96 34.02 19.91 13.88
N VAL A 97 32.94 20.25 13.16
CA VAL A 97 32.80 21.55 12.46
C VAL A 97 32.80 22.70 13.47
N TYR A 98 32.07 22.55 14.57
CA TYR A 98 32.03 23.57 15.63
C TYR A 98 33.41 23.84 16.24
N PHE A 99 34.22 22.81 16.48
CA PHE A 99 35.58 23.00 17.02
C PHE A 99 36.55 23.65 16.02
N MET A 100 36.38 23.42 14.72
CA MET A 100 37.25 24.00 13.68
C MET A 100 36.89 25.45 13.37
N ASP A 101 35.60 25.72 13.14
CA ASP A 101 35.12 27.01 12.61
C ASP A 101 34.46 27.89 13.68
N GLY A 102 34.25 27.38 14.90
CA GLY A 102 33.65 28.12 16.03
C GLY A 102 32.15 28.40 15.87
N SER A 103 31.53 28.02 14.75
CA SER A 103 30.12 28.24 14.47
C SER A 103 29.50 27.08 13.67
N LEU A 104 28.19 26.91 13.81
CA LEU A 104 27.38 25.95 13.04
C LEU A 104 26.55 26.69 11.99
N ASN A 105 27.19 27.51 11.16
CA ASN A 105 26.52 28.09 10.00
C ASN A 105 26.56 27.10 8.81
N ILE A 106 25.62 27.22 7.88
CA ILE A 106 25.55 26.36 6.69
C ILE A 106 26.81 26.49 5.83
N ASP A 107 27.42 27.68 5.81
CA ASP A 107 28.68 27.94 5.13
C ASP A 107 29.86 27.20 5.78
N SER A 108 29.80 26.97 7.10
CA SER A 108 30.80 26.20 7.87
C SER A 108 30.60 24.69 7.67
N LEU A 109 29.35 24.24 7.64
CA LEU A 109 29.00 22.84 7.36
C LEU A 109 29.38 22.42 5.93
N LEU A 110 29.31 23.36 4.99
CA LEU A 110 29.69 23.14 3.59
C LEU A 110 31.17 23.46 3.31
N GLY A 111 31.94 23.92 4.30
CA GLY A 111 33.36 24.23 4.16
C GLY A 111 33.67 25.46 3.29
N ILE A 112 32.72 26.38 3.13
CA ILE A 112 32.78 27.53 2.22
C ILE A 112 33.49 28.74 2.88
N ASN A 113 33.69 28.73 4.20
CA ASN A 113 34.30 29.82 4.98
C ASN A 113 35.73 30.24 4.53
N GLY A 114 36.42 29.46 3.69
CA GLY A 114 37.75 29.75 3.17
C GLY A 114 37.80 30.22 1.70
N TYR A 115 36.67 30.31 1.00
CA TYR A 115 36.63 30.76 -0.40
C TYR A 115 36.71 32.30 -0.48
N ALA A 116 37.91 32.85 -0.29
CA ALA A 116 38.22 34.17 -0.83
C ALA A 116 38.55 33.97 -2.33
N PRO A 117 37.74 34.46 -3.28
CA PRO A 117 38.17 34.46 -4.67
C PRO A 117 39.48 35.26 -4.74
N ASP A 118 40.53 34.64 -5.26
CA ASP A 118 41.83 35.29 -5.50
C ASP A 118 41.64 36.37 -6.58
N LEU A 119 41.19 37.55 -6.11
CA LEU A 119 41.02 38.77 -6.90
C LEU A 119 42.37 39.28 -7.44
N GLY A 120 43.50 38.66 -7.08
CA GLY A 120 44.82 38.95 -7.66
C GLY A 120 44.96 38.54 -9.13
N MET A 121 44.12 37.62 -9.62
CA MET A 121 44.12 37.19 -11.02
C MET A 121 43.26 38.07 -11.95
N LEU A 122 42.42 38.96 -11.40
CA LEU A 122 41.56 39.87 -12.17
C LEU A 122 42.09 41.32 -12.23
N SER A 123 43.19 41.65 -11.53
CA SER A 123 43.83 42.97 -11.62
C SER A 123 44.89 43.07 -12.73
N MET A 124 45.02 42.06 -13.59
CA MET A 124 46.04 41.99 -14.66
C MET A 124 45.44 42.17 -16.08
N PHE A 125 44.22 42.71 -16.19
CA PHE A 125 43.63 43.17 -17.44
C PHE A 125 42.99 44.55 -17.28
#